data_AF-L0PEM9-F1
#
_entry.id   AF-L0PEM9-F1
#
_cell.length_a   1.000
_cell.length_b   1.000
_cell.length_c   1.000
_cell.angle_alpha   90.00
_cell.angle_beta   90.00
_cell.angle_gamma   90.00
#
_symmetry.space_group_name_H-M   'P 1'
#
loop_
_entity.id
_entity.type
_entity.pdbx_description
1 polymer ?
#
loop_
_entity_poly.entity_id
_entity_poly.type
_entity_poly.pdbx_seq_one_letter_code
_entity_poly.pdbx_strand_id
1 'polypeptide(L)'
;MLEFAKAMVLAGSDAIHSKLELVEPPAESTPGTPAVFDGHVGAPLALLPPKKKLWEQIQPGLRADASGEVGWVEGNGVWRALRVGTWTCKLPTLREVSIKTKSVLFSVEG
;
A
#
# COMPACT_ATOMS: atom_id res chain seq x y z
N MET A 1 -8.83 24.39 13.55
CA MET A 1 -8.43 23.12 14.17
C MET A 1 -7.64 22.38 13.10
N LEU A 2 -6.32 22.27 13.27
CA LEU A 2 -5.44 21.68 12.25
C LEU A 2 -5.68 20.17 12.26
N GLU A 3 -6.41 19.61 11.29
CA GLU A 3 -6.57 18.17 11.19
C GLU A 3 -5.25 17.56 10.71
N PHE A 4 -4.53 16.92 11.63
CA PHE A 4 -3.38 16.09 11.30
C PHE A 4 -3.85 14.87 10.49
N ALA A 5 -3.10 14.50 9.45
CA ALA A 5 -3.44 13.37 8.58
C ALA A 5 -3.67 12.08 9.40
N LYS A 6 -4.88 11.51 9.34
CA LYS A 6 -5.27 10.29 10.07
C LYS A 6 -4.94 8.99 9.30
N ALA A 7 -4.49 9.09 8.05
CA ALA A 7 -4.13 7.96 7.20
C ALA A 7 -3.04 8.34 6.17
N MET A 8 -2.43 7.33 5.57
CA MET A 8 -1.51 7.47 4.44
C MET A 8 -2.02 6.67 3.26
N VAL A 9 -1.77 7.16 2.05
CA VAL A 9 -2.16 6.47 0.80
C VAL A 9 -0.92 5.83 0.19
N LEU A 10 -1.09 4.63 -0.37
CA LEU A 10 -0.04 3.95 -1.11
C LEU A 10 0.03 4.52 -2.53
N ALA A 11 1.23 4.90 -2.95
CA ALA A 11 1.48 5.43 -4.27
C ALA A 11 2.75 4.81 -4.88
N GLY A 12 2.67 4.42 -6.15
CA GLY A 12 3.81 4.00 -6.95
C GLY A 12 4.43 5.19 -7.66
N SER A 13 5.76 5.24 -7.73
CA SER A 13 6.45 6.24 -8.54
C SER A 13 7.51 5.59 -9.41
N ASP A 14 7.70 6.13 -10.61
CA ASP A 14 8.81 5.73 -11.47
C ASP A 14 10.19 6.07 -10.86
N ALA A 15 11.25 5.48 -11.43
CA ALA A 15 12.62 5.62 -10.92
C ALA A 15 13.12 7.07 -10.94
N ILE A 16 12.60 7.89 -11.86
CA ILE A 16 12.93 9.32 -12.00
C ILE A 16 11.97 10.23 -11.23
N HIS A 17 10.99 9.68 -10.50
CA HIS A 17 9.96 10.40 -9.76
C HIS A 17 9.18 11.43 -10.59
N SER A 18 9.11 11.26 -11.91
CA SER A 18 8.35 12.10 -12.82
C SER A 18 6.87 11.73 -12.84
N LYS A 19 6.54 10.47 -12.53
CA LYS A 19 5.17 9.97 -12.50
C LYS A 19 4.86 9.36 -11.15
N LEU A 20 3.77 9.80 -10.54
CA LEU A 20 3.22 9.26 -9.30
C LEU A 20 1.80 8.79 -9.59
N GLU A 21 1.51 7.53 -9.26
CA GLU A 21 0.18 6.97 -9.36
C GLU A 21 -0.27 6.41 -8.02
N LEU A 22 -1.53 6.63 -7.68
CA LEU A 22 -2.11 6.05 -6.50
C LEU A 22 -2.44 4.58 -6.79
N VAL A 23 -2.28 3.76 -5.75
CA VAL A 23 -2.71 2.36 -5.80
C VAL A 23 -4.23 2.36 -5.75
N GLU A 24 -4.85 1.81 -6.79
CA GLU A 24 -6.29 1.71 -6.89
C GLU A 24 -6.73 0.32 -6.42
N PRO A 25 -7.62 0.25 -5.42
CA PRO A 25 -8.30 -0.99 -5.14
C PRO A 25 -9.35 -1.23 -6.24
N PRO A 26 -9.78 -2.47 -6.43
CA PRO A 26 -10.80 -2.83 -7.42
C PRO A 26 -12.16 -2.21 -7.07
N ALA A 27 -13.00 -1.99 -8.07
CA ALA A 27 -14.29 -1.29 -7.94
C ALA A 27 -15.26 -1.98 -6.96
N GLU A 28 -15.09 -3.27 -6.78
CA GLU A 28 -15.88 -4.15 -5.92
C GLU A 28 -15.41 -4.12 -4.46
N SER A 29 -14.32 -3.40 -4.16
CA SER A 29 -13.84 -3.22 -2.80
C SER A 29 -14.71 -2.21 -2.03
N THR A 30 -15.14 -2.60 -0.84
CA THR A 30 -15.93 -1.72 0.04
C THR A 30 -14.98 -0.88 0.92
N PRO A 31 -15.18 0.45 1.04
CA PRO A 31 -14.43 1.27 1.99
C PRO A 31 -14.47 0.67 3.40
N GLY A 32 -13.30 0.56 4.04
CA GLY A 32 -13.16 -0.08 5.35
C GLY A 32 -12.82 -1.57 5.30
N THR A 33 -12.77 -2.20 4.13
CA THR A 33 -12.24 -3.56 3.98
C THR A 33 -10.73 -3.56 4.27
N PRO A 34 -10.23 -4.42 5.17
CA PRO A 34 -8.81 -4.47 5.48
C PRO A 34 -8.01 -4.98 4.28
N ALA A 35 -6.89 -4.29 3.98
CA ALA A 35 -5.90 -4.77 3.05
C ALA A 35 -4.93 -5.72 3.77
N VAL A 36 -4.74 -6.91 3.22
CA VAL A 36 -3.91 -7.99 3.76
C VAL A 36 -2.91 -8.48 2.71
N PHE A 37 -1.70 -8.82 3.14
CA PHE A 37 -0.73 -9.47 2.26
C PHE A 37 -1.00 -10.98 2.22
N ASP A 38 -0.92 -11.57 1.03
CA ASP A 38 -1.21 -12.99 0.80
C ASP A 38 -0.40 -13.92 1.73
N GLY A 39 -1.04 -14.75 2.54
CA GLY A 39 -0.37 -15.63 3.52
C GLY A 39 -0.05 -14.99 4.87
N HIS A 40 -0.39 -13.71 5.09
CA HIS A 40 -0.49 -13.15 6.45
C HIS A 40 -1.89 -13.36 7.00
N VAL A 41 -2.00 -14.20 8.03
CA VAL A 41 -3.24 -14.44 8.76
C VAL A 41 -3.10 -13.79 10.14
N GLY A 42 -3.75 -12.65 10.33
CA GLY A 42 -3.71 -11.93 11.60
C GLY A 42 -4.55 -10.67 11.59
N ALA A 43 -5.07 -10.28 12.76
CA ALA A 43 -5.76 -9.01 12.90
C ALA A 43 -4.76 -7.84 12.74
N PRO A 44 -5.12 -6.77 12.02
CA PRO A 44 -4.30 -5.58 11.96
C PRO A 44 -4.10 -5.01 13.37
N LEU A 45 -2.87 -4.58 13.67
CA LEU A 45 -2.58 -3.91 14.93
C LEU A 45 -3.26 -2.52 14.91
N ALA A 46 -4.01 -2.20 15.97
CA ALA A 46 -4.70 -0.91 16.09
C ALA A 46 -3.75 0.30 16.04
N LEU A 47 -2.50 0.12 16.50
CA LEU A 47 -1.42 1.09 16.37
C LEU A 47 -0.12 0.34 16.09
N LEU A 48 0.62 0.78 15.07
CA LEU A 48 1.95 0.24 14.80
C LEU A 48 2.88 0.62 15.96
N PRO A 49 3.47 -0.35 16.69
CA PRO A 49 4.35 -0.02 17.80
C PRO A 49 5.61 0.66 17.26
N PRO A 50 5.90 1.92 17.63
CA PRO A 50 7.03 2.68 17.08
C PRO A 50 8.38 2.02 17.40
N LYS A 51 8.44 1.27 18.51
CA LYS A 51 9.62 0.50 18.91
C LYS A 51 10.00 -0.62 17.95
N LYS A 52 9.05 -1.20 17.22
CA LYS A 52 9.31 -2.34 16.32
C LYS A 52 9.70 -1.91 14.90
N LYS A 53 9.58 -0.62 14.55
CA LYS A 53 9.94 -0.07 13.22
C LYS A 53 9.41 -0.93 12.05
N LEU A 54 8.25 -1.57 12.25
CA LEU A 54 7.65 -2.50 11.28
C LEU A 54 7.47 -1.83 9.92
N TRP A 55 7.06 -0.56 9.92
CA TRP A 55 6.91 0.22 8.69
C TRP A 55 8.22 0.38 7.92
N GLU A 56 9.33 0.70 8.60
CA GLU A 56 10.65 0.86 7.98
C GLU A 56 11.18 -0.45 7.39
N GLN A 57 10.79 -1.59 7.97
CA GLN A 57 11.15 -2.92 7.46
C GLN A 57 10.32 -3.34 6.24
N ILE A 58 9.04 -2.94 6.20
CA ILE A 58 8.13 -3.30 5.11
C ILE A 58 8.36 -2.42 3.88
N GLN A 59 8.60 -1.12 4.07
CA GLN A 59 8.75 -0.12 3.01
C GLN A 59 9.68 -0.54 1.85
N PRO A 60 10.91 -1.07 2.08
CA PRO A 60 11.80 -1.46 0.99
C PRO A 60 11.31 -2.66 0.16
N GLY A 61 10.42 -3.49 0.71
CA GLY A 61 9.85 -4.63 -0.03
C GLY A 61 8.59 -4.27 -0.83
N LEU A 62 7.98 -3.09 -0.60
CA LEU A 62 6.74 -2.70 -1.27
C LEU A 62 7.01 -2.28 -2.71
N ARG A 63 6.44 -3.03 -3.66
CA ARG A 63 6.60 -2.76 -5.09
C ARG A 63 5.39 -3.25 -5.89
N ALA A 64 5.25 -2.76 -7.11
CA ALA A 64 4.35 -3.33 -8.11
C ALA A 64 5.10 -4.35 -8.96
N ASP A 65 4.40 -5.38 -9.42
CA ASP A 65 4.93 -6.36 -10.37
C ASP A 65 4.77 -5.89 -11.84
N ALA A 66 5.07 -6.78 -12.79
CA ALA A 66 4.91 -6.53 -14.22
C ALA A 66 3.44 -6.40 -14.67
N SER A 67 2.49 -6.88 -13.89
CA SER A 67 1.06 -6.72 -14.15
C SER A 67 0.48 -5.43 -13.54
N GLY A 68 1.29 -4.70 -12.75
CA GLY A 68 0.87 -3.54 -11.98
C GLY A 68 0.24 -3.91 -10.64
N GLU A 69 0.21 -5.20 -10.27
CA GLU A 69 -0.25 -5.66 -8.96
C GLU A 69 0.72 -5.23 -7.87
N VAL A 70 0.16 -4.62 -6.83
CA VAL A 70 0.91 -4.16 -5.68
C VAL A 70 1.10 -5.31 -4.72
N GLY A 71 2.32 -5.46 -4.22
CA GLY A 71 2.66 -6.48 -3.26
C GLY A 71 3.89 -6.10 -2.45
N TRP A 72 4.25 -7.03 -1.58
CA TRP A 72 5.43 -6.94 -0.75
C TRP A 72 6.33 -8.13 -1.02
N VAL A 73 7.63 -7.87 -1.11
CA VAL A 73 8.64 -8.92 -1.09
C VAL A 73 9.19 -9.02 0.31
N GLU A 74 8.98 -10.18 0.95
CA GLU A 74 9.61 -10.48 2.22
C GLU A 74 11.14 -10.51 2.09
N GLY A 75 11.85 -10.36 3.21
CA GLY A 75 13.32 -10.46 3.23
C GLY A 75 13.88 -11.81 2.74
N ASN A 76 13.04 -12.85 2.61
CA ASN A 76 13.37 -14.14 2.04
C ASN A 76 13.16 -14.22 0.51
N GLY A 77 12.73 -13.13 -0.14
CA GLY A 77 12.43 -13.09 -1.58
C GLY A 77 11.04 -13.58 -1.97
N VAL A 78 10.17 -13.93 -1.02
CA VAL A 78 8.80 -14.39 -1.29
C VAL A 78 7.90 -13.20 -1.63
N TRP A 79 7.25 -13.28 -2.79
CA TRP A 79 6.25 -12.31 -3.23
C TRP A 79 4.91 -12.53 -2.53
N ARG A 80 4.33 -11.44 -2.03
CA ARG A 80 3.08 -11.40 -1.28
C ARG A 80 2.18 -10.31 -1.85
N ALA A 81 1.19 -10.68 -2.65
CA ALA A 81 0.27 -9.70 -3.24
C ALA A 81 -0.55 -8.99 -2.14
N LEU A 82 -0.77 -7.68 -2.31
CA LEU A 82 -1.66 -6.90 -1.47
C LEU A 82 -3.09 -7.11 -1.93
N ARG A 83 -3.90 -7.72 -1.07
CA ARG A 83 -5.30 -8.02 -1.33
C ARG A 83 -6.22 -7.25 -0.42
N VAL A 84 -7.36 -6.83 -0.96
CA VAL A 84 -8.50 -6.30 -0.21
C VAL A 84 -9.65 -7.28 -0.41
N GLY A 85 -9.91 -8.09 0.62
CA GLY A 85 -10.83 -9.23 0.51
C GLY A 85 -10.31 -10.26 -0.50
N THR A 86 -11.10 -10.55 -1.53
CA THR A 86 -10.73 -11.50 -2.60
C THR A 86 -9.90 -10.87 -3.71
N TRP A 87 -9.76 -9.54 -3.72
CA TRP A 87 -9.25 -8.80 -4.86
C TRP A 87 -7.86 -8.22 -4.62
N THR A 88 -7.10 -7.97 -5.69
CA THR A 88 -5.74 -7.40 -5.63
C THR A 88 -5.75 -5.91 -5.95
N CYS A 89 -4.93 -5.12 -5.25
CA CYS A 89 -4.74 -3.72 -5.58
C CYS A 89 -3.75 -3.54 -6.73
N LYS A 90 -4.00 -2.60 -7.65
CA LYS A 90 -3.17 -2.38 -8.84
C LYS A 90 -2.84 -0.92 -9.06
N LEU A 91 -1.76 -0.67 -9.80
CA LEU A 91 -1.45 0.63 -10.37
C LEU A 91 -2.09 0.75 -11.76
N PRO A 92 -2.72 1.90 -12.08
CA PRO A 92 -3.42 2.06 -13.34
C PRO A 92 -2.50 1.90 -14.56
N THR A 93 -1.33 2.56 -14.57
CA THR A 93 -0.40 2.48 -15.73
C THR A 93 1.07 2.21 -15.40
N LEU A 94 1.52 2.41 -14.16
CA LEU A 94 2.86 2.04 -13.72
C LEU A 94 2.98 0.54 -13.45
N ARG A 95 4.13 -0.05 -13.79
CA ARG A 95 4.47 -1.46 -13.54
C ARG A 95 5.92 -1.54 -13.11
N GLU A 96 6.28 -2.56 -12.34
CA GLU A 96 7.65 -2.80 -11.86
C GLU A 96 8.26 -1.59 -11.12
N VAL A 97 7.43 -0.86 -10.37
CA VAL A 97 7.83 0.34 -9.61
C VAL A 97 7.84 0.11 -8.11
N SER A 98 8.61 0.92 -7.39
CA SER A 98 8.57 0.94 -5.91
C SER A 98 7.34 1.68 -5.42
N ILE A 99 6.69 1.13 -4.38
CA ILE A 99 5.54 1.76 -3.72
C ILE A 99 6.01 2.46 -2.45
N LYS A 100 5.57 3.71 -2.27
CA LYS A 100 5.82 4.52 -1.08
C LYS A 100 4.48 4.97 -0.49
N THR A 101 4.39 5.06 0.83
CA THR A 101 3.28 5.80 1.44
C THR A 101 3.52 7.29 1.31
N LYS A 102 2.52 8.01 0.80
CA LYS A 102 2.44 9.45 0.94
C LYS A 102 1.33 9.79 1.92
N SER A 103 1.64 10.72 2.82
CA SER A 103 0.64 11.44 3.60
C SER A 103 -0.16 12.30 2.63
N VAL A 104 -1.24 11.75 2.09
CA VAL A 104 -2.19 12.53 1.31
C VAL A 104 -3.15 13.13 2.32
N LEU A 105 -3.13 14.46 2.45
CA LEU A 105 -4.19 15.20 3.12
C LEU A 105 -5.45 15.03 2.28
N PHE A 106 -6.19 13.96 2.51
CA PHE A 106 -7.55 13.84 2.00
C PHE A 106 -8.40 14.83 2.78
N SER A 107 -8.68 15.98 2.17
CA SER A 107 -9.88 16.74 2.50
C SER A 107 -11.04 15.89 2.01
N VAL A 108 -11.60 15.08 2.89
CA VAL A 108 -12.92 14.49 2.65
C VAL A 108 -13.89 15.66 2.82
N GLU A 109 -14.13 16.42 1.76
CA GLU A 109 -15.30 17.31 1.73
C GLU A 109 -16.52 16.40 1.76
N GLY A 110 -17.12 16.31 2.95
CA GLY A 110 -18.49 15.88 3.17
C GLY A 110 -19.40 17.08 3.26
#